data_AF-F6R7T6-F1
#
_entry.id   AF-F6R7T6-F1
#
_cell.length_a   1.000
_cell.length_b   1.000
_cell.length_c   1.000
_cell.angle_alpha   90.00
_cell.angle_beta   90.00
_cell.angle_gamma   90.00
#
_symmetry.space_group_name_H-M   'P 1'
#
loop_
_entity.id
_entity.type
_entity.pdbx_description
1 polymer ?
#
loop_
_entity_poly.entity_id
_entity_poly.type
_entity_poly.pdbx_seq_one_letter_code
_entity_poly.pdbx_strand_id
1 'polypeptide(L)' 'VFLLAGRKRKRSKTANYLISSDPTNLSRGGENFIGKLRKPMF' A
#
# COMPACT_ATOMS: atom_id res chain seq x y z
N VAL A 1 -14.93 -10.85 8.25
CA VAL A 1 -13.47 -10.90 8.48
C VAL A 1 -12.81 -9.92 7.54
N PHE A 2 -11.95 -9.03 8.05
CA PHE A 2 -11.14 -8.13 7.23
C PHE A 2 -9.86 -8.85 6.80
N LEU A 3 -9.46 -8.71 5.54
CA LEU A 3 -8.26 -9.37 5.01
C LEU A 3 -7.11 -8.38 4.81
N LEU A 4 -7.29 -7.38 3.96
CA LEU A 4 -6.23 -6.45 3.57
C LEU A 4 -6.78 -5.08 3.19
N ALA A 5 -6.00 -4.02 3.47
CA ALA A 5 -6.23 -2.66 2.96
C ALA A 5 -5.14 -2.27 1.97
N GLY A 6 -5.52 -1.46 0.98
CA GLY A 6 -4.63 -0.90 -0.02
C GLY A 6 -4.83 0.60 -0.19
N ARG A 7 -3.75 1.40 -0.27
CA ARG A 7 -3.83 2.84 -0.57
C ARG A 7 -2.83 3.27 -1.64
N LYS A 8 -3.35 3.93 -2.69
CA LYS A 8 -2.53 4.62 -3.70
C LYS A 8 -1.79 5.80 -3.06
N ARG A 9 -0.49 5.91 -3.29
CA ARG A 9 0.31 7.02 -2.76
C ARG A 9 0.15 8.28 -3.62
N LYS A 10 -0.11 9.43 -3.00
CA LYS A 10 -0.32 10.72 -3.68
C LYS A 10 0.89 11.24 -4.48
N ARG A 11 2.12 11.07 -3.97
CA ARG A 11 3.35 11.60 -4.60
C ARG A 11 4.11 10.52 -5.38
N SER A 12 3.53 9.99 -6.44
CA SER A 12 4.25 9.06 -7.31
C SER A 12 3.83 9.22 -8.77
N LYS A 13 4.81 9.34 -9.68
CA LYS A 13 4.59 9.42 -11.13
C LYS A 13 3.94 8.15 -11.71
N THR A 14 4.02 7.02 -11.00
CA THR A 14 3.43 5.74 -11.39
C THR A 14 2.43 5.26 -10.34
N ALA A 15 1.52 4.36 -10.72
CA ALA A 15 0.58 3.76 -9.78
C ALA A 15 1.36 2.95 -8.72
N ASN A 16 1.38 3.45 -7.49
CA ASN A 16 2.07 2.85 -6.34
C ASN A 16 1.11 2.69 -5.17
N TYR A 17 0.94 1.46 -4.69
CA TYR A 17 0.03 1.12 -3.60
C TYR A 17 0.79 0.52 -2.42
N LEU A 18 0.43 0.91 -1.20
CA LEU A 18 0.83 0.23 0.03
C LEU A 18 -0.26 -0.75 0.43
N ILE A 19 0.14 -1.94 0.87
CA ILE A 19 -0.75 -3.03 1.30
C ILE A 19 -0.44 -3.35 2.77
N SER A 20 -1.49 -3.46 3.60
CA SER A 20 -1.40 -3.75 5.03
C SER A 20 -2.53 -4.67 5.46
N SER A 21 -2.31 -5.51 6.47
CA SER A 21 -3.39 -6.22 7.19
C SER A 21 -4.12 -5.31 8.19
N ASP A 22 -3.55 -4.15 8.52
CA ASP A 22 -4.17 -3.14 9.36
C ASP A 22 -4.85 -2.06 8.50
N PRO A 23 -6.19 -1.94 8.53
CA PRO A 23 -6.92 -0.93 7.75
C PRO A 23 -6.68 0.50 8.25
N THR A 24 -6.22 0.68 9.48
CA THR A 24 -6.00 2.00 10.09
C THR A 24 -4.60 2.53 9.82
N ASN A 25 -3.64 1.65 9.52
CA ASN A 25 -2.25 2.01 9.27
C ASN A 25 -1.74 1.49 7.91
N LEU A 26 -1.77 2.39 6.92
CA LEU A 26 -1.21 2.16 5.57
C LEU A 26 0.10 2.93 5.37
N SER A 27 1.08 2.63 6.23
CA SER A 27 2.45 3.15 6.18
C SER A 27 3.45 2.02 5.86
N ARG A 28 4.66 2.38 5.40
CA ARG A 28 5.71 1.39 5.11
C ARG A 28 6.45 0.89 6.34
N GLY A 29 6.47 1.69 7.40
CA GLY A 29 7.11 1.35 8.67
C GLY A 29 6.15 0.79 9.70
N GLY A 30 4.87 0.62 9.34
CA GLY A 30 3.92 -0.03 10.22
C GLY A 30 4.22 -1.52 10.34
N GLU A 31 4.01 -2.07 11.52
CA GLU A 31 4.27 -3.49 11.82
C GLU A 31 3.48 -4.43 10.89
N ASN A 32 2.29 -4.01 10.47
CA ASN A 32 1.39 -4.76 9.61
C ASN A 32 1.61 -4.50 8.11
N PHE A 33 2.73 -3.88 7.72
CA PHE A 33 3.07 -3.66 6.32
C PHE A 33 3.39 -4.98 5.62
N ILE A 34 2.60 -5.33 4.61
CA ILE A 34 2.79 -6.56 3.84
C ILE A 34 3.61 -6.33 2.57
N GLY A 35 3.41 -5.20 1.91
CA GLY A 35 4.11 -4.96 0.66
C GLY A 35 3.65 -3.76 -0.15
N LYS A 36 4.29 -3.60 -1.32
CA LYS A 36 4.03 -2.50 -2.24
C LYS A 36 3.84 -2.99 -3.67
N LEU A 37 2.73 -2.61 -4.29
CA LEU A 37 2.54 -2.76 -5.74
C LEU A 37 3.06 -1.51 -6.45
N ARG A 38 3.86 -1.67 -7.51
CA ARG A 38 4.29 -0.61 -8.41
C ARG A 38 4.01 -1.01 -9.85
N LYS A 39 3.13 -0.29 -10.53
CA LYS A 39 2.93 -0.48 -11.97
C LYS A 39 4.09 0.19 -12.72
N PRO A 40 4.73 -0.49 -13.69
CA PRO A 40 5.63 0.17 -14.64
C PRO A 40 4.84 1.14 -15.54
N MET A 41 5.53 2.12 -16.13
CA MET A 41 4.97 3.01 -17.14
C MET A 41 5.19 2.35 -18.50
N PHE A 42 4.28 1.46 -18.88
CA PHE A 42 4.08 1.05 -20.27
C PHE A 42 2.69 1.55 -20.67
#